data_AF-A0A8X8XUP0-F1
#
_entry.id   AF-A0A8X8XUP0-F1
#
_cell.length_a   1.000
_cell.length_b   1.000
_cell.length_c   1.000
_cell.angle_alpha   90.00
_cell.angle_beta   90.00
_cell.angle_gamma   90.00
#
_symmetry.space_group_name_H-M   'P 1'
#
loop_
_entity.id
_entity.type
_entity.pdbx_description
1 polymer ?
#
loop_
_entity_poly.entity_id
_entity_poly.type
_entity_poly.pdbx_seq_one_letter_code
_entity_poly.pdbx_strand_id
1 'polypeptide(L)'
;MAAVTTISFTAAVQSPDLNSSARSYSNFDAFKLRSAVAYDTCSFRSSSSSRMFVHCMCTSLLGFKSLEDLSSCFSDVDWMHLDGNDVPTVSQTKLNFLKAYKRPIPSIYNTVLQELIVQQHLTKYKKSFRYDPVFALGFVTVYDRLMEGYPSDEDRQAIFEAYVRALNDDPTQFRADAQKVEEWAKTQSPSSLVEFASRDGEIEGILKDIAERAGTKGGFSYSRFFAVGLFRLLELSNATEPNVLDKLCAGLNVNKKSVDRDLDVYRNLLSKLVQAKELLKEYTEREKKKTEERAAASQKANEAVTK
;
A
#
# COMPACT_ATOMS: atom_id res chain seq x y z
N MET A 1 30.02 -0.20 -0.93
CA MET A 1 29.65 1.22 -1.09
C MET A 1 28.85 1.34 -2.39
N ALA A 2 27.55 1.04 -2.34
CA ALA A 2 26.66 1.19 -3.50
C ALA A 2 25.74 2.38 -3.23
N ALA A 3 25.82 3.40 -4.07
CA ALA A 3 25.06 4.62 -3.96
C ALA A 3 23.59 4.34 -4.29
N VAL A 4 22.70 4.66 -3.35
CA VAL A 4 21.25 4.68 -3.57
C VAL A 4 20.95 5.91 -4.42
N THR A 5 20.69 5.70 -5.71
CA THR A 5 20.20 6.74 -6.62
C THR A 5 18.79 7.15 -6.22
N THR A 6 18.66 8.35 -5.67
CA THR A 6 17.41 9.08 -5.48
C THR A 6 16.71 9.24 -6.84
N ILE A 7 15.50 8.72 -6.99
CA ILE A 7 14.68 8.87 -8.19
C ILE A 7 13.77 10.09 -7.99
N SER A 8 13.98 11.13 -8.79
CA SER A 8 13.10 12.31 -8.86
C SER A 8 12.11 12.15 -10.01
N PHE A 9 10.83 12.43 -9.74
CA PHE A 9 9.79 12.54 -10.75
C PHE A 9 9.83 13.94 -11.37
N THR A 10 10.35 14.08 -12.60
CA THR A 10 10.15 15.29 -13.39
C THR A 10 8.74 15.30 -13.97
N ALA A 11 7.89 16.17 -13.44
CA ALA A 11 6.61 16.51 -14.04
C ALA A 11 6.83 17.43 -15.25
N ALA A 12 6.51 16.94 -16.44
CA ALA A 12 6.40 17.76 -17.65
C ALA A 12 5.01 17.55 -18.25
N VAL A 13 4.13 18.54 -18.10
CA VAL A 13 3.28 19.13 -19.15
C VAL A 13 2.71 20.45 -18.58
N GLN A 14 3.14 21.58 -19.15
CA GLN A 14 2.47 22.88 -19.09
C GLN A 14 1.89 23.19 -20.48
N SER A 15 0.65 23.68 -20.55
CA SER A 15 0.19 24.69 -21.53
C SER A 15 -1.29 25.09 -21.32
N PRO A 16 -1.76 26.25 -21.82
CA PRO A 16 -2.27 27.31 -20.94
C PRO A 16 -3.73 27.76 -21.17
N ASP A 17 -4.14 28.65 -20.27
CA ASP A 17 -5.20 29.68 -20.33
C ASP A 17 -6.70 29.29 -20.33
N LEU A 18 -7.39 29.67 -19.25
CA LEU A 18 -8.42 30.72 -19.31
C LEU A 18 -8.90 31.17 -17.89
N ASN A 19 -8.98 32.49 -17.74
CA ASN A 19 -9.41 33.30 -16.61
C ASN A 19 -10.72 32.85 -15.92
N SER A 20 -10.82 33.00 -14.60
CA SER A 20 -11.69 34.04 -13.99
C SER A 20 -11.70 34.08 -12.45
N SER A 21 -11.58 35.31 -11.95
CA SER A 21 -12.15 35.89 -10.73
C SER A 21 -11.84 35.31 -9.35
N ALA A 22 -10.92 36.01 -8.70
CA ALA A 22 -10.78 36.16 -7.27
C ALA A 22 -12.10 36.53 -6.57
N ARG A 23 -12.31 35.99 -5.36
CA ARG A 23 -12.96 36.68 -4.24
C ARG A 23 -12.34 36.20 -2.93
N SER A 24 -11.53 37.10 -2.37
CA SER A 24 -11.04 37.10 -1.00
C SER A 24 -12.18 37.51 -0.06
N TYR A 25 -12.38 36.79 1.04
CA TYR A 25 -12.95 37.35 2.26
C TYR A 25 -12.28 36.72 3.48
N SER A 26 -11.87 37.64 4.35
CA SER A 26 -11.07 37.50 5.56
C SER A 26 -11.93 37.43 6.83
N ASN A 27 -11.28 37.02 7.94
CA ASN A 27 -11.64 37.27 9.36
C ASN A 27 -12.72 36.32 9.93
N PHE A 28 -12.75 35.91 11.21
CA PHE A 28 -11.98 36.25 12.42
C PHE A 28 -12.21 35.13 13.48
N ASP A 29 -11.14 34.78 14.20
CA ASP A 29 -11.00 34.46 15.64
C ASP A 29 -11.96 33.61 16.52
N ALA A 30 -11.24 32.91 17.41
CA ALA A 30 -11.49 32.65 18.84
C ALA A 30 -12.61 31.68 19.27
N PHE A 31 -12.20 30.57 19.91
CA PHE A 31 -12.59 30.27 21.30
C PHE A 31 -11.61 29.25 21.93
N LYS A 32 -11.25 29.51 23.19
CA LYS A 32 -10.23 28.81 23.99
C LYS A 32 -10.86 28.26 25.27
N LEU A 33 -10.28 27.17 25.80
CA LEU A 33 -10.47 26.50 27.11
C LEU A 33 -11.79 25.70 27.26
N ARG A 34 -11.86 24.53 27.93
CA ARG A 34 -11.12 24.04 29.09
C ARG A 34 -11.30 22.51 29.23
N SER A 35 -10.32 21.85 29.83
CA SER A 35 -10.26 20.45 30.24
C SER A 35 -11.08 20.12 31.50
N ALA A 36 -11.65 18.89 31.58
CA ALA A 36 -11.87 18.15 32.82
C ALA A 36 -12.15 16.65 32.55
N VAL A 37 -11.63 15.80 33.44
CA VAL A 37 -11.69 14.33 33.49
C VAL A 37 -12.76 13.89 34.49
N ALA A 38 -13.49 12.79 34.23
CA ALA A 38 -13.98 11.85 35.27
C ALA A 38 -14.50 10.54 34.65
N TYR A 39 -14.15 9.42 35.29
CA TYR A 39 -14.66 8.05 35.06
C TYR A 39 -16.00 7.86 35.79
N ASP A 40 -16.92 7.05 35.25
CA ASP A 40 -17.53 5.94 36.01
C ASP A 40 -18.35 4.98 35.14
N THR A 41 -18.33 3.71 35.55
CA THR A 41 -19.00 2.53 34.99
C THR A 41 -20.51 2.51 35.25
N CYS A 42 -21.31 2.08 34.27
CA CYS A 42 -22.49 1.23 34.50
C CYS A 42 -22.96 0.52 33.22
N SER A 43 -23.50 -0.69 33.40
CA SER A 43 -23.91 -1.63 32.36
C SER A 43 -25.42 -1.53 32.03
N PHE A 44 -25.76 -2.14 30.90
CA PHE A 44 -27.06 -2.66 30.45
C PHE A 44 -27.96 -1.83 29.50
N ARG A 45 -28.29 -2.53 28.41
CA ARG A 45 -29.58 -2.65 27.70
C ARG A 45 -29.69 -2.05 26.30
N SER A 46 -29.94 -2.99 25.37
CA SER A 46 -30.34 -2.82 23.98
C SER A 46 -31.52 -1.87 23.79
N SER A 47 -31.35 -0.85 22.96
CA SER A 47 -32.35 -0.47 21.97
C SER A 47 -31.73 0.36 20.84
N SER A 48 -32.29 0.15 19.66
CA SER A 48 -31.93 0.69 18.36
C SER A 48 -31.90 2.20 18.28
N SER A 49 -31.17 2.66 17.25
CA SER A 49 -31.26 3.97 16.62
C SER A 49 -30.35 5.05 17.22
N SER A 50 -29.11 5.09 16.72
CA SER A 50 -28.51 6.33 16.25
C SER A 50 -27.34 6.02 15.33
N ARG A 51 -27.46 6.41 14.07
CA ARG A 51 -26.42 6.42 13.06
C ARG A 51 -25.28 7.34 13.51
N MET A 52 -24.30 6.79 14.22
CA MET A 52 -22.96 7.36 14.24
C MET A 52 -22.21 6.72 13.09
N PHE A 53 -22.12 7.43 11.97
CA PHE A 53 -21.19 7.10 10.91
C PHE A 53 -19.77 7.27 11.46
N VAL A 54 -19.19 6.19 11.98
CA VAL A 54 -17.74 6.03 11.89
C VAL A 54 -17.48 5.90 10.40
N HIS A 55 -17.14 7.02 9.76
CA HIS A 55 -16.77 7.02 8.36
C HIS A 55 -15.45 6.25 8.25
N CYS A 56 -15.58 4.95 8.03
CA CYS A 56 -14.49 4.08 7.64
C CYS A 56 -13.93 4.65 6.33
N MET A 57 -12.64 5.01 6.31
CA MET A 57 -11.89 5.44 5.12
C MET A 57 -11.69 4.30 4.09
N CYS A 58 -12.51 3.24 4.16
CA CYS A 58 -12.41 2.06 3.30
C CYS A 58 -13.09 2.27 1.94
N THR A 59 -14.03 3.21 1.81
CA THR A 59 -14.75 3.44 0.53
C THR A 59 -13.87 4.11 -0.53
N SER A 60 -12.90 4.95 -0.14
CA SER A 60 -12.00 5.63 -1.07
C SER A 60 -10.80 4.76 -1.50
N LEU A 61 -10.51 3.67 -0.82
CA LEU A 61 -9.39 2.75 -1.13
C LEU A 61 -9.79 1.55 -1.99
N LEU A 62 -11.09 1.33 -2.22
CA LEU A 62 -11.61 0.20 -2.98
C LEU A 62 -12.35 0.59 -4.26
N GLY A 63 -12.57 1.89 -4.53
CA GLY A 63 -13.19 2.34 -5.78
C GLY A 63 -14.59 1.74 -6.04
N PHE A 64 -15.32 1.33 -5.00
CA PHE A 64 -16.67 0.79 -5.13
C PHE A 64 -17.68 1.94 -5.25
N LYS A 65 -18.40 1.98 -6.38
CA LYS A 65 -19.40 3.02 -6.68
C LYS A 65 -20.82 2.65 -6.22
N SER A 66 -21.07 1.41 -5.80
CA SER A 66 -22.41 0.95 -5.41
C SER A 66 -22.35 -0.27 -4.48
N LEU A 67 -23.40 -0.43 -3.67
CA LEU A 67 -23.64 -1.58 -2.79
C LEU A 67 -23.81 -2.91 -3.58
N GLU A 68 -23.99 -2.84 -4.89
CA GLU A 68 -24.14 -4.01 -5.78
C GLU A 68 -22.82 -4.74 -6.06
N ASP A 69 -21.68 -4.05 -6.05
CA ASP A 69 -20.34 -4.68 -6.22
C ASP A 69 -19.95 -5.54 -5.00
N LEU A 70 -20.51 -5.23 -3.82
CA LEU A 70 -20.39 -6.04 -2.61
C LEU A 70 -21.20 -7.34 -2.70
N SER A 71 -22.31 -7.35 -3.45
CA SER A 71 -23.17 -8.54 -3.64
C SER A 71 -22.44 -9.63 -4.42
N SER A 72 -21.70 -9.27 -5.48
CA SER A 72 -20.86 -10.22 -6.23
C SER A 72 -19.73 -10.83 -5.39
N CYS A 73 -19.25 -10.13 -4.37
CA CYS A 73 -18.22 -10.66 -3.46
C CYS A 73 -18.82 -11.59 -2.39
N PHE A 74 -20.12 -11.48 -2.10
CA PHE A 74 -20.81 -12.27 -1.10
C PHE A 74 -21.55 -13.49 -1.68
N SER A 75 -21.87 -13.49 -2.97
CA SER A 75 -22.66 -14.56 -3.60
C SER A 75 -21.93 -15.89 -3.82
N ASP A 76 -20.59 -15.92 -3.70
CA ASP A 76 -19.79 -17.13 -3.95
C ASP A 76 -19.36 -17.88 -2.66
N VAL A 77 -19.86 -17.45 -1.51
CA VAL A 77 -19.56 -18.10 -0.22
C VAL A 77 -20.56 -19.21 0.06
N ASP A 78 -20.42 -20.31 -0.68
CA ASP A 78 -21.01 -21.60 -0.33
C ASP A 78 -20.31 -22.11 0.95
N TRP A 79 -21.05 -22.10 2.08
CA TRP A 79 -20.55 -22.30 3.44
C TRP A 79 -20.62 -23.75 3.94
N MET A 80 -20.63 -24.76 3.06
CA MET A 80 -20.74 -26.14 3.55
C MET A 80 -19.85 -27.14 2.82
N HIS A 81 -18.99 -27.77 3.64
CA HIS A 81 -18.14 -28.94 3.42
C HIS A 81 -16.74 -28.66 2.82
N LEU A 82 -15.70 -28.72 3.68
CA LEU A 82 -14.71 -29.82 3.73
C LEU A 82 -13.47 -29.43 4.59
N ASP A 83 -13.17 -30.29 5.57
CA ASP A 83 -11.88 -30.67 6.17
C ASP A 83 -10.70 -29.67 6.33
N GLY A 84 -10.35 -29.40 7.60
CA GLY A 84 -8.95 -29.49 8.06
C GLY A 84 -8.04 -28.27 8.03
N ASN A 85 -8.46 -27.11 7.53
CA ASN A 85 -7.87 -25.81 7.82
C ASN A 85 -8.90 -24.73 7.51
N ASP A 86 -9.60 -24.26 8.54
CA ASP A 86 -10.57 -23.18 8.41
C ASP A 86 -9.89 -21.96 7.76
N VAL A 87 -10.48 -21.41 6.70
CA VAL A 87 -9.92 -20.24 6.01
C VAL A 87 -9.77 -19.14 7.07
N PRO A 88 -8.55 -18.63 7.33
CA PRO A 88 -8.36 -17.71 8.42
C PRO A 88 -9.21 -16.46 8.18
N THR A 89 -9.72 -15.86 9.24
CA THR A 89 -10.38 -14.56 9.13
C THR A 89 -9.34 -13.44 9.01
N VAL A 90 -9.77 -12.27 8.54
CA VAL A 90 -8.95 -11.05 8.57
C VAL A 90 -8.42 -10.78 9.98
N SER A 91 -9.27 -10.93 11.00
CA SER A 91 -8.89 -10.75 12.41
C SER A 91 -7.80 -11.74 12.84
N GLN A 92 -7.90 -13.00 12.39
CA GLN A 92 -6.88 -14.01 12.67
C GLN A 92 -5.54 -13.66 12.02
N THR A 93 -5.56 -13.18 10.78
CA THR A 93 -4.35 -12.74 10.06
C THR A 93 -3.68 -11.56 10.77
N LYS A 94 -4.46 -10.54 11.18
CA LYS A 94 -3.95 -9.41 11.96
C LYS A 94 -3.36 -9.86 13.30
N LEU A 95 -4.04 -10.78 13.98
CA LEU A 95 -3.54 -11.35 15.23
C LEU A 95 -2.22 -12.11 15.01
N ASN A 96 -2.10 -12.89 13.94
CA ASN A 96 -0.88 -13.60 13.58
C ASN A 96 0.28 -12.61 13.35
N PHE A 97 0.02 -11.49 12.67
CA PHE A 97 1.02 -10.43 12.48
C PHE A 97 1.50 -9.84 13.81
N LEU A 98 0.58 -9.47 14.71
CA LEU A 98 0.93 -8.90 16.02
C LEU A 98 1.65 -9.92 16.94
N LYS A 99 1.37 -11.21 16.77
CA LYS A 99 2.10 -12.29 17.47
C LYS A 99 3.52 -12.45 16.95
N ALA A 100 3.70 -12.34 15.63
CA ALA A 100 4.99 -12.47 14.96
C ALA A 100 5.88 -11.24 15.16
N TYR A 101 5.31 -10.03 15.16
CA TYR A 101 6.03 -8.78 15.39
C TYR A 101 5.50 -8.02 16.62
N LYS A 102 6.22 -8.11 17.73
CA LYS A 102 5.79 -7.57 19.04
C LYS A 102 6.29 -6.16 19.35
N ARG A 103 7.18 -5.62 18.52
CA ARG A 103 7.78 -4.29 18.74
C ARG A 103 6.81 -3.19 18.30
N PRO A 104 6.84 -2.00 18.91
CA PRO A 104 5.97 -0.91 18.50
C PRO A 104 6.32 -0.45 17.09
N ILE A 105 5.29 -0.31 16.24
CA ILE A 105 5.42 0.29 14.90
C ILE A 105 4.90 1.72 14.98
N PRO A 106 5.65 2.74 14.50
CA PRO A 106 5.16 4.11 14.45
C PRO A 106 3.82 4.19 13.70
N SER A 107 2.87 4.94 14.25
CA SER A 107 1.46 4.94 13.79
C SER A 107 1.31 5.24 12.31
N ILE A 108 2.16 6.11 11.75
CA ILE A 108 2.18 6.46 10.33
C ILE A 108 2.37 5.24 9.41
N TYR A 109 3.20 4.28 9.81
CA TYR A 109 3.40 3.02 9.06
C TYR A 109 2.34 1.99 9.44
N ASN A 110 2.01 1.88 10.73
CA ASN A 110 1.11 0.85 11.23
C ASN A 110 -0.29 0.93 10.59
N THR A 111 -0.86 2.14 10.44
CA THR A 111 -2.18 2.31 9.83
C THR A 111 -2.22 1.70 8.43
N VAL A 112 -1.26 2.05 7.58
CA VAL A 112 -1.24 1.59 6.19
C VAL A 112 -0.82 0.12 6.08
N LEU A 113 0.09 -0.36 6.94
CA LEU A 113 0.41 -1.79 7.03
C LEU A 113 -0.83 -2.63 7.36
N GLN A 114 -1.63 -2.22 8.34
CA GLN A 114 -2.84 -2.95 8.72
C GLN A 114 -3.90 -2.95 7.61
N GLU A 115 -4.01 -1.88 6.83
CA GLU A 115 -4.86 -1.83 5.64
C GLU A 115 -4.33 -2.76 4.53
N LEU A 116 -3.02 -2.77 4.31
CA LEU A 116 -2.37 -3.62 3.33
C LEU A 116 -2.59 -5.11 3.65
N ILE A 117 -2.45 -5.50 4.93
CA ILE A 117 -2.74 -6.87 5.40
C ILE A 117 -4.16 -7.28 5.04
N VAL A 118 -5.15 -6.40 5.26
CA VAL A 118 -6.55 -6.70 4.93
C VAL A 118 -6.73 -6.89 3.42
N GLN A 119 -6.18 -5.97 2.61
CA GLN A 119 -6.31 -6.05 1.15
C GLN A 119 -5.69 -7.33 0.58
N GLN A 120 -4.50 -7.69 1.07
CA GLN A 120 -3.83 -8.90 0.62
C GLN A 120 -4.53 -10.16 1.13
N HIS A 121 -5.03 -10.17 2.37
CA HIS A 121 -5.84 -11.26 2.88
C HIS A 121 -7.06 -11.52 1.98
N LEU A 122 -7.82 -10.47 1.68
CA LEU A 122 -9.00 -10.55 0.80
C LEU A 122 -8.65 -10.94 -0.63
N THR A 123 -7.40 -10.80 -1.05
CA THR A 123 -6.94 -11.26 -2.36
C THR A 123 -6.51 -12.72 -2.31
N LYS A 124 -5.68 -13.08 -1.33
CA LYS A 124 -5.09 -14.42 -1.16
C LYS A 124 -6.15 -15.50 -0.98
N TYR A 125 -7.16 -15.24 -0.16
CA TYR A 125 -8.16 -16.24 0.19
C TYR A 125 -9.37 -16.26 -0.77
N LYS A 126 -9.30 -15.58 -1.92
CA LYS A 126 -10.29 -15.77 -2.99
C LYS A 126 -10.13 -17.16 -3.58
N LYS A 127 -11.24 -17.83 -3.90
CA LYS A 127 -11.23 -19.13 -4.59
C LYS A 127 -10.45 -19.13 -5.90
N SER A 128 -10.47 -18.01 -6.63
CA SER A 128 -9.78 -17.84 -7.92
C SER A 128 -8.32 -17.38 -7.79
N PHE A 129 -7.83 -17.10 -6.58
CA PHE A 129 -6.47 -16.61 -6.40
C PHE A 129 -5.46 -17.71 -6.70
N ARG A 130 -4.49 -17.38 -7.54
CA ARG A 130 -3.31 -18.18 -7.79
C ARG A 130 -2.12 -17.25 -7.77
N TYR A 131 -1.14 -17.58 -6.93
CA TYR A 131 0.11 -16.84 -6.82
C TYR A 131 0.84 -16.82 -8.16
N ASP A 132 1.47 -15.69 -8.47
CA ASP A 132 2.41 -15.55 -9.57
C ASP A 132 3.57 -14.57 -9.19
N PRO A 133 4.76 -14.72 -9.79
CA PRO A 133 5.89 -13.83 -9.52
C PRO A 133 5.66 -12.34 -9.86
N VAL A 134 4.73 -12.01 -10.76
CA VAL A 134 4.38 -10.61 -11.07
C VAL A 134 3.61 -9.98 -9.90
N PHE A 135 2.71 -10.74 -9.27
CA PHE A 135 2.07 -10.36 -8.01
C PHE A 135 3.10 -10.14 -6.90
N ALA A 136 4.09 -11.04 -6.76
CA ALA A 136 5.14 -10.91 -5.76
C ALA A 136 5.98 -9.63 -5.97
N LEU A 137 6.41 -9.36 -7.21
CA LEU A 137 7.09 -8.12 -7.58
C LEU A 137 6.28 -6.89 -7.19
N GLY A 138 4.98 -6.89 -7.50
CA GLY A 138 4.08 -5.81 -7.14
C GLY A 138 3.96 -5.60 -5.64
N PHE A 139 3.73 -6.66 -4.86
CA PHE A 139 3.65 -6.60 -3.41
C PHE A 139 4.96 -6.08 -2.78
N VAL A 140 6.10 -6.65 -3.17
CA VAL A 140 7.42 -6.24 -2.66
C VAL A 140 7.67 -4.76 -2.97
N THR A 141 7.34 -4.31 -4.19
CA THR A 141 7.45 -2.90 -4.58
C THR A 141 6.59 -1.99 -3.71
N VAL A 142 5.32 -2.35 -3.48
CA VAL A 142 4.43 -1.58 -2.59
C VAL A 142 5.00 -1.51 -1.18
N TYR A 143 5.44 -2.65 -0.65
CA TYR A 143 5.96 -2.74 0.70
C TYR A 143 7.22 -1.88 0.89
N ASP A 144 8.19 -1.98 -0.01
CA ASP A 144 9.45 -1.26 0.10
C ASP A 144 9.25 0.26 0.02
N ARG A 145 8.36 0.73 -0.87
CA ARG A 145 7.98 2.15 -0.97
C ARG A 145 7.22 2.63 0.27
N LEU A 146 6.30 1.81 0.78
CA LEU A 146 5.57 2.12 2.00
C LEU A 146 6.54 2.29 3.18
N MET A 147 7.52 1.40 3.30
CA MET A 147 8.47 1.34 4.40
C MET A 147 9.74 2.17 4.17
N GLU A 148 9.79 2.96 3.09
CA GLU A 148 10.89 3.88 2.82
C GLU A 148 11.03 4.92 3.94
N GLY A 149 12.24 5.11 4.46
CA GLY A 149 12.49 6.01 5.60
C GLY A 149 12.05 5.46 6.97
N TYR A 150 11.76 4.15 7.08
CA TYR A 150 11.59 3.51 8.38
C TYR A 150 12.91 3.57 9.18
N PRO A 151 12.90 3.85 10.51
CA PRO A 151 14.14 4.14 11.25
C PRO A 151 15.17 3.00 11.34
N SER A 152 14.73 1.74 11.25
CA SER A 152 15.56 0.54 11.37
C SER A 152 15.34 -0.38 10.17
N ASP A 153 16.40 -0.66 9.42
CA ASP A 153 16.35 -1.61 8.30
C ASP A 153 16.10 -3.05 8.77
N GLU A 154 16.63 -3.41 9.95
CA GLU A 154 16.37 -4.71 10.59
C GLU A 154 14.88 -4.87 10.93
N ASP A 155 14.25 -3.79 11.40
CA ASP A 155 12.83 -3.80 11.73
C ASP A 155 11.98 -3.82 10.48
N ARG A 156 12.38 -3.09 9.43
CA ARG A 156 11.74 -3.17 8.13
C ARG A 156 11.73 -4.61 7.63
N GLN A 157 12.87 -5.30 7.68
CA GLN A 157 12.93 -6.70 7.26
C GLN A 157 12.09 -7.61 8.17
N ALA A 158 12.18 -7.46 9.48
CA ALA A 158 11.40 -8.27 10.43
C ALA A 158 9.88 -8.06 10.27
N ILE A 159 9.43 -6.83 9.98
CA ILE A 159 8.03 -6.52 9.69
C ILE A 159 7.60 -7.19 8.39
N PHE A 160 8.42 -7.15 7.34
CA PHE A 160 8.13 -7.81 6.06
C PHE A 160 7.90 -9.30 6.27
N GLU A 161 8.81 -9.95 6.98
CA GLU A 161 8.70 -11.38 7.24
C GLU A 161 7.50 -11.72 8.11
N ALA A 162 7.24 -10.96 9.17
CA ALA A 162 6.06 -11.15 10.01
C ALA A 162 4.75 -10.95 9.23
N TYR A 163 4.72 -9.97 8.32
CA TYR A 163 3.59 -9.70 7.44
C TYR A 163 3.30 -10.90 6.54
N VAL A 164 4.32 -11.39 5.82
CA VAL A 164 4.13 -12.47 4.83
C VAL A 164 3.78 -13.79 5.53
N ARG A 165 4.47 -14.09 6.65
CA ARG A 165 4.15 -15.27 7.47
C ARG A 165 2.76 -15.21 8.08
N ALA A 166 2.25 -14.03 8.46
CA ALA A 166 0.90 -13.89 9.00
C ALA A 166 -0.19 -14.28 7.99
N LEU A 167 0.10 -14.16 6.71
CA LEU A 167 -0.74 -14.60 5.61
C LEU A 167 -0.53 -16.09 5.27
N ASN A 168 0.33 -16.83 5.97
CA ASN A 168 0.76 -18.19 5.63
C ASN A 168 1.48 -18.28 4.27
N ASP A 169 2.35 -17.33 3.98
CA ASP A 169 3.26 -17.34 2.81
C ASP A 169 4.72 -17.38 3.27
N ASP A 170 5.63 -17.73 2.34
CA ASP A 170 7.07 -17.67 2.58
C ASP A 170 7.66 -16.30 2.16
N PRO A 171 8.20 -15.49 3.09
CA PRO A 171 8.85 -14.23 2.74
C PRO A 171 10.08 -14.39 1.84
N THR A 172 10.77 -15.53 1.92
CA THR A 172 11.98 -15.80 1.12
C THR A 172 11.60 -15.97 -0.34
N GLN A 173 10.59 -16.80 -0.63
CA GLN A 173 10.01 -16.95 -1.96
C GLN A 173 9.58 -15.61 -2.55
N PHE A 174 8.82 -14.79 -1.81
CA PHE A 174 8.35 -13.49 -2.31
C PHE A 174 9.50 -12.57 -2.73
N ARG A 175 10.57 -12.49 -1.93
CA ARG A 175 11.74 -11.66 -2.25
C ARG A 175 12.52 -12.22 -3.45
N ALA A 176 12.74 -13.54 -3.49
CA ALA A 176 13.47 -14.20 -4.56
C ALA A 176 12.73 -14.08 -5.91
N ASP A 177 11.42 -14.36 -5.94
CA ASP A 177 10.60 -14.25 -7.15
C ASP A 177 10.53 -12.81 -7.65
N ALA A 178 10.31 -11.84 -6.74
CA ALA A 178 10.32 -10.43 -7.10
C ALA A 178 11.67 -9.99 -7.69
N GLN A 179 12.78 -10.37 -7.05
CA GLN A 179 14.13 -10.05 -7.53
C GLN A 179 14.38 -10.64 -8.92
N LYS A 180 13.99 -11.90 -9.14
CA LYS A 180 14.17 -12.57 -10.43
C LYS A 180 13.42 -11.88 -11.56
N VAL A 181 12.17 -11.51 -11.34
CA VAL A 181 11.37 -10.77 -12.32
C VAL A 181 11.95 -9.38 -12.55
N GLU A 182 12.43 -8.70 -11.49
CA GLU A 182 13.10 -7.40 -11.60
C GLU A 182 14.40 -7.47 -12.43
N GLU A 183 15.25 -8.47 -12.19
CA GLU A 183 16.48 -8.68 -12.95
C GLU A 183 16.19 -8.98 -14.42
N TRP A 184 15.21 -9.83 -14.70
CA TRP A 184 14.76 -10.07 -16.06
C TRP A 184 14.28 -8.77 -16.73
N ALA A 185 13.44 -7.98 -16.05
CA ALA A 185 12.89 -6.74 -16.59
C ALA A 185 13.96 -5.72 -16.96
N LYS A 186 15.02 -5.59 -16.15
CA LYS A 186 16.18 -4.71 -16.43
C LYS A 186 16.93 -5.07 -17.71
N THR A 187 16.84 -6.33 -18.15
CA THR A 187 17.46 -6.78 -19.41
C THR A 187 16.54 -6.62 -20.62
N GLN A 188 15.29 -6.16 -20.41
CA GLN A 188 14.33 -5.98 -21.49
C GLN A 188 14.38 -4.59 -22.10
N SER A 189 13.98 -4.53 -23.37
CA SER A 189 13.60 -3.32 -24.07
C SER A 189 12.06 -3.23 -24.16
N PRO A 190 11.48 -2.08 -24.52
CA PRO A 190 10.04 -1.95 -24.68
C PRO A 190 9.43 -2.95 -25.67
N SER A 191 10.13 -3.27 -26.76
CA SER A 191 9.68 -4.28 -27.75
C SER A 191 9.81 -5.69 -27.21
N SER A 192 10.96 -6.05 -26.64
CA SER A 192 11.19 -7.41 -26.12
C SER A 192 10.28 -7.76 -24.95
N LEU A 193 9.86 -6.76 -24.16
CA LEU A 193 8.89 -6.91 -23.08
C LEU A 193 7.49 -7.28 -23.60
N VAL A 194 7.01 -6.63 -24.66
CA VAL A 194 5.66 -6.91 -25.21
C VAL A 194 5.62 -8.13 -26.13
N GLU A 195 6.77 -8.51 -26.69
CA GLU A 195 6.95 -9.71 -27.50
C GLU A 195 7.25 -10.97 -26.65
N PHE A 196 6.93 -10.96 -25.35
CA PHE A 196 7.19 -12.10 -24.45
C PHE A 196 6.55 -13.41 -24.96
N ALA A 197 5.43 -13.34 -25.69
CA ALA A 197 4.71 -14.50 -26.20
C ALA A 197 5.48 -15.29 -27.27
N SER A 198 6.35 -14.63 -28.05
CA SER A 198 7.16 -15.27 -29.11
C SER A 198 8.52 -15.76 -28.62
N ARG A 199 8.84 -15.52 -27.35
CA ARG A 199 10.14 -15.80 -26.73
C ARG A 199 10.03 -16.91 -25.72
N ASP A 200 11.13 -17.62 -25.51
CA ASP A 200 11.23 -18.68 -24.51
C ASP A 200 12.21 -18.31 -23.41
N GLY A 201 11.79 -18.57 -22.18
CA GLY A 201 12.48 -18.20 -20.96
C GLY A 201 11.55 -18.40 -19.79
N GLU A 202 12.11 -18.40 -18.59
CA GLU A 202 11.33 -18.72 -17.39
C GLU A 202 10.28 -17.64 -17.09
N ILE A 203 10.66 -16.36 -17.17
CA ILE A 203 9.73 -15.24 -16.94
C ILE A 203 8.74 -15.12 -18.09
N GLU A 204 9.18 -15.34 -19.33
CA GLU A 204 8.31 -15.41 -20.49
C GLU A 204 7.26 -16.53 -20.32
N GLY A 205 7.65 -17.70 -19.81
CA GLY A 205 6.74 -18.79 -19.48
C GLY A 205 5.72 -18.42 -18.40
N ILE A 206 6.13 -17.70 -17.36
CA ILE A 206 5.24 -17.15 -16.34
C ILE A 206 4.22 -16.18 -16.95
N LEU A 207 4.67 -15.25 -17.81
CA LEU A 207 3.80 -14.30 -18.49
C LEU A 207 2.82 -15.00 -19.45
N LYS A 208 3.25 -16.07 -20.13
CA LYS A 208 2.37 -16.92 -20.96
C LYS A 208 1.30 -17.63 -20.13
N ASP A 209 1.65 -18.24 -18.98
CA ASP A 209 0.67 -18.86 -18.06
C ASP A 209 -0.35 -17.83 -17.54
N ILE A 210 0.11 -16.63 -17.19
CA ILE A 210 -0.78 -15.52 -16.78
C ILE A 210 -1.72 -15.14 -17.93
N ALA A 211 -1.20 -14.97 -19.15
CA ALA A 211 -1.98 -14.60 -20.32
C ALA A 211 -3.05 -15.65 -20.65
N GLU A 212 -2.70 -16.93 -20.58
CA GLU A 212 -3.63 -18.04 -20.79
C GLU A 212 -4.75 -18.02 -19.75
N ARG A 213 -4.39 -17.94 -18.46
CA ARG A 213 -5.36 -17.85 -17.36
C ARG A 213 -6.29 -16.66 -17.50
N ALA A 214 -5.74 -15.47 -17.80
CA ALA A 214 -6.50 -14.24 -17.95
C ALA A 214 -7.41 -14.24 -19.19
N GLY A 215 -7.08 -15.03 -20.22
CA GLY A 215 -7.94 -15.26 -21.37
C GLY A 215 -9.17 -16.11 -21.08
N THR A 216 -9.23 -16.79 -19.93
CA THR A 216 -10.36 -17.64 -19.54
C THR A 216 -11.26 -16.96 -18.51
N LYS A 217 -12.58 -17.19 -18.60
CA LYS A 217 -13.55 -16.61 -17.67
C LYS A 217 -13.34 -17.22 -16.27
N GLY A 218 -12.93 -16.38 -15.32
CA GLY A 218 -12.71 -16.79 -13.93
C GLY A 218 -11.37 -17.50 -13.66
N GLY A 219 -10.51 -17.69 -14.68
CA GLY A 219 -9.20 -18.34 -14.51
C GLY A 219 -8.10 -17.44 -13.95
N PHE A 220 -8.35 -16.13 -13.86
CA PHE A 220 -7.40 -15.16 -13.32
C PHE A 220 -8.04 -14.22 -12.31
N SER A 221 -7.42 -14.11 -11.13
CA SER A 221 -7.82 -13.16 -10.09
C SER A 221 -6.92 -11.94 -10.14
N TYR A 222 -7.36 -10.94 -10.90
CA TYR A 222 -6.67 -9.66 -10.97
C TYR A 222 -6.60 -9.00 -9.58
N SER A 223 -5.46 -8.36 -9.28
CA SER A 223 -5.24 -7.63 -8.05
C SER A 223 -4.48 -6.33 -8.29
N ARG A 224 -4.59 -5.39 -7.35
CA ARG A 224 -3.81 -4.15 -7.39
C ARG A 224 -2.31 -4.42 -7.35
N PHE A 225 -1.86 -5.43 -6.62
CA PHE A 225 -0.45 -5.82 -6.60
C PHE A 225 0.02 -6.26 -7.98
N PHE A 226 -0.78 -7.05 -8.70
CA PHE A 226 -0.47 -7.42 -10.08
C PHE A 226 -0.30 -6.18 -10.98
N ALA A 227 -1.19 -5.19 -10.89
CA ALA A 227 -1.05 -3.94 -11.64
C ALA A 227 0.24 -3.17 -11.33
N VAL A 228 0.59 -3.06 -10.04
CA VAL A 228 1.87 -2.45 -9.62
C VAL A 228 3.06 -3.26 -10.14
N GLY A 229 2.97 -4.59 -10.16
CA GLY A 229 3.99 -5.47 -10.75
C GLY A 229 4.18 -5.20 -12.24
N LEU A 230 3.10 -5.07 -13.02
CA LEU A 230 3.17 -4.69 -14.44
C LEU A 230 3.80 -3.31 -14.64
N PHE A 231 3.43 -2.34 -13.82
CA PHE A 231 4.04 -1.01 -13.88
C PHE A 231 5.52 -1.05 -13.55
N ARG A 232 5.92 -1.87 -12.56
CA ARG A 232 7.32 -2.06 -12.19
C ARG A 232 8.13 -2.70 -13.31
N LEU A 233 7.57 -3.66 -14.05
CA LEU A 233 8.19 -4.22 -15.25
C LEU A 233 8.50 -3.13 -16.29
N LEU A 234 7.51 -2.27 -16.58
CA LEU A 234 7.65 -1.17 -17.54
C LEU A 234 8.69 -0.14 -17.09
N GLU A 235 8.71 0.20 -15.81
CA GLU A 235 9.69 1.12 -15.24
C GLU A 235 11.12 0.58 -15.42
N LEU A 236 11.34 -0.70 -15.08
CA LEU A 236 12.66 -1.34 -15.14
C LEU A 236 13.18 -1.53 -16.56
N SER A 237 12.30 -1.69 -17.55
CA SER A 237 12.66 -1.81 -18.96
C SER A 237 12.71 -0.45 -19.70
N ASN A 238 12.59 0.67 -18.98
CA ASN A 238 12.46 2.02 -19.55
C ASN A 238 11.32 2.14 -20.58
N ALA A 239 10.23 1.40 -20.41
CA ALA A 239 9.07 1.36 -21.28
C ALA A 239 7.97 2.33 -20.81
N THR A 240 8.29 3.62 -20.72
CA THR A 240 7.38 4.64 -20.17
C THR A 240 6.32 5.13 -21.16
N GLU A 241 6.36 4.67 -22.41
CA GLU A 241 5.40 5.07 -23.43
C GLU A 241 4.02 4.41 -23.22
N PRO A 242 2.89 5.16 -23.30
CA PRO A 242 1.56 4.61 -23.07
C PRO A 242 1.20 3.40 -23.94
N ASN A 243 1.66 3.40 -25.20
CA ASN A 243 1.42 2.33 -26.17
C ASN A 243 2.03 0.98 -25.74
N VAL A 244 3.12 1.00 -24.97
CA VAL A 244 3.75 -0.24 -24.50
C VAL A 244 2.88 -0.91 -23.44
N LEU A 245 2.27 -0.12 -22.54
CA LEU A 245 1.29 -0.62 -21.57
C LEU A 245 0.05 -1.18 -22.27
N ASP A 246 -0.44 -0.51 -23.33
CA ASP A 246 -1.57 -1.02 -24.15
C ASP A 246 -1.26 -2.42 -24.70
N LYS A 247 -0.10 -2.57 -25.35
CA LYS A 247 0.34 -3.84 -25.93
C LYS A 247 0.58 -4.92 -24.87
N LEU A 248 1.19 -4.57 -23.75
CA LEU A 248 1.44 -5.52 -22.66
C LEU A 248 0.13 -6.02 -22.04
N CYS A 249 -0.82 -5.12 -21.76
CA CYS A 249 -2.14 -5.50 -21.26
C CYS A 249 -2.88 -6.41 -22.25
N ALA A 250 -2.82 -6.08 -23.55
CA ALA A 250 -3.42 -6.88 -24.61
C ALA A 250 -2.80 -8.28 -24.68
N GLY A 251 -1.47 -8.38 -24.66
CA GLY A 251 -0.75 -9.66 -24.69
C GLY A 251 -1.04 -10.53 -23.47
N LEU A 252 -1.28 -9.91 -22.30
CA LEU A 252 -1.63 -10.61 -21.07
C LEU A 252 -3.13 -10.89 -20.91
N ASN A 253 -3.98 -10.48 -21.84
CA ASN A 253 -5.44 -10.55 -21.72
C ASN A 253 -5.99 -9.85 -20.46
N VAL A 254 -5.36 -8.74 -20.02
CA VAL A 254 -5.78 -7.98 -18.83
C VAL A 254 -6.46 -6.68 -19.22
N ASN A 255 -7.50 -6.31 -18.47
CA ASN A 255 -8.22 -5.07 -18.72
C ASN A 255 -7.38 -3.83 -18.38
N LYS A 256 -6.94 -3.10 -19.40
CA LYS A 256 -6.15 -1.87 -19.23
C LYS A 256 -6.83 -0.82 -18.34
N LYS A 257 -8.15 -0.62 -18.47
CA LYS A 257 -8.85 0.39 -17.66
C LYS A 257 -8.79 0.06 -16.16
N SER A 258 -8.79 -1.21 -15.80
CA SER A 258 -8.57 -1.65 -14.41
C SER A 258 -7.14 -1.35 -13.95
N VAL A 259 -6.15 -1.62 -14.81
CA VAL A 259 -4.74 -1.30 -14.52
C VAL A 259 -4.54 0.21 -14.31
N ASP A 260 -5.00 1.05 -15.24
CA ASP A 260 -4.88 2.51 -15.13
C ASP A 260 -5.50 3.02 -13.82
N ARG A 261 -6.70 2.54 -13.48
CA ARG A 261 -7.41 2.92 -12.24
C ARG A 261 -6.60 2.55 -10.99
N ASP A 262 -6.07 1.34 -10.93
CA ASP A 262 -5.32 0.88 -9.76
C ASP A 262 -3.95 1.56 -9.64
N LEU A 263 -3.31 1.90 -10.76
CA LEU A 263 -2.07 2.68 -10.75
C LEU A 263 -2.31 4.10 -10.23
N ASP A 264 -3.43 4.73 -10.58
CA ASP A 264 -3.79 6.04 -10.03
C ASP A 264 -4.09 5.95 -8.52
N VAL A 265 -4.76 4.89 -8.06
CA VAL A 265 -4.97 4.66 -6.62
C VAL A 265 -3.64 4.47 -5.90
N TYR A 266 -2.71 3.70 -6.47
CA TYR A 266 -1.39 3.47 -5.88
C TYR A 266 -0.56 4.77 -5.80
N ARG A 267 -0.53 5.57 -6.87
CA ARG A 267 0.15 6.88 -6.87
C ARG A 267 -0.42 7.82 -5.80
N ASN A 268 -1.75 7.85 -5.66
CA ASN A 268 -2.42 8.65 -4.64
C ASN A 268 -2.09 8.17 -3.22
N LEU A 269 -1.98 6.86 -2.98
CA LEU A 269 -1.57 6.30 -1.70
C LEU A 269 -0.13 6.71 -1.33
N LEU A 270 0.81 6.55 -2.27
CA LEU A 270 2.20 6.94 -2.06
C LEU A 270 2.35 8.44 -1.78
N SER A 271 1.67 9.29 -2.56
CA SER A 271 1.73 10.75 -2.38
C SER A 271 1.26 11.16 -0.97
N LYS A 272 0.17 10.57 -0.47
CA LYS A 272 -0.32 10.83 0.89
C LYS A 272 0.66 10.37 1.98
N LEU A 273 1.33 9.24 1.76
CA LEU A 273 2.35 8.72 2.69
C LEU A 273 3.58 9.63 2.75
N VAL A 274 4.06 10.11 1.61
CA VAL A 274 5.19 11.03 1.54
C VAL A 274 4.85 12.32 2.29
N GLN A 275 3.68 12.91 2.02
CA GLN A 275 3.21 14.11 2.72
C GLN A 275 3.10 13.90 4.23
N ALA A 276 2.55 12.77 4.67
CA ALA A 276 2.44 12.45 6.10
C ALA A 276 3.82 12.29 6.76
N LYS A 277 4.80 11.70 6.06
CA LYS A 277 6.18 11.53 6.55
C LYS A 277 6.89 12.87 6.71
N GLU A 278 6.73 13.76 5.73
CA GLU A 278 7.30 15.12 5.78
C GLU A 278 6.74 15.91 6.97
N LEU A 279 5.41 15.92 7.14
CA LEU A 279 4.77 16.59 8.27
C LEU A 279 5.24 16.05 9.63
N LEU A 280 5.41 14.72 9.75
CA LEU A 280 5.91 14.09 10.97
C LEU A 280 7.37 14.44 11.21
N LYS A 281 8.21 14.43 10.18
CA LYS A 281 9.62 14.83 10.27
C LYS A 281 9.73 16.26 10.79
N GLU A 282 9.02 17.20 10.19
CA GLU A 282 8.99 18.59 10.66
C GLU A 282 8.49 18.72 12.10
N TYR A 283 7.45 17.97 12.48
CA TYR A 283 6.95 17.98 13.86
C TYR A 283 8.01 17.48 14.84
N THR A 284 8.68 16.37 14.53
CA THR A 284 9.74 15.81 15.39
C THR A 284 10.96 16.73 15.48
N GLU A 285 11.35 17.40 14.39
CA GLU A 285 12.43 18.38 14.38
C GLU A 285 12.08 19.61 15.24
N ARG A 286 10.85 20.11 15.12
CA ARG A 286 10.35 21.21 15.95
C ARG A 286 10.33 20.86 17.43
N GLU A 287 9.88 19.67 17.80
CA GLU A 287 9.84 19.24 19.20
C GLU A 287 11.24 18.95 19.76
N LYS A 288 12.17 18.39 18.96
CA LYS A 288 13.58 18.26 19.35
C LYS A 288 14.21 19.62 19.63
N LYS A 289 14.04 20.59 18.73
CA LYS A 289 14.55 21.96 18.92
C LYS A 289 14.00 22.62 20.19
N LYS A 290 12.69 22.53 20.42
CA LYS A 290 12.08 23.04 21.67
C LYS A 290 12.62 22.34 22.92
N THR A 291 12.91 21.04 22.83
CA THR A 291 13.43 20.26 23.95
C THR A 291 14.88 20.62 24.24
N GLU A 292 15.70 20.80 23.20
CA GLU A 292 17.08 21.28 23.30
C GLU A 292 17.16 22.70 23.86
N GLU A 293 16.30 23.61 23.41
CA GLU A 293 16.19 24.98 23.95
C GLU A 293 15.81 24.98 25.43
N ARG A 294 14.88 24.12 25.85
CA ARG A 294 14.51 23.96 27.27
C ARG A 294 15.64 23.34 28.09
N ALA A 295 16.34 22.34 27.57
CA ALA A 295 17.47 21.72 28.25
C ALA A 295 18.63 22.72 28.45
N ALA A 296 18.94 23.50 27.41
CA ALA A 296 19.95 24.56 27.47
C ALA A 296 19.56 25.69 28.44
N ALA A 297 18.27 26.06 28.50
CA ALA A 297 17.77 27.04 29.47
C ALA A 297 17.89 26.54 30.92
N SER A 298 17.55 25.26 31.18
CA SER A 298 17.68 24.65 32.50
C SER A 298 19.13 24.51 32.96
N GLN A 299 20.06 24.21 32.04
CA GLN A 299 21.50 24.18 32.36
C GLN A 299 22.03 25.56 32.72
N LYS A 300 21.66 26.60 31.95
CA LYS A 300 22.03 27.99 32.26
C LYS A 300 21.45 28.49 33.59
N ALA A 301 20.23 28.06 33.93
CA ALA A 301 19.60 28.40 35.21
C ALA A 301 20.32 27.73 36.40
N ASN A 302 20.72 26.47 36.27
CA ASN A 302 21.44 25.75 37.33
C ASN A 302 22.86 26.29 37.56
N GLU A 303 23.56 26.70 36.51
CA GLU A 303 24.88 27.35 36.64
C GLU A 303 24.80 28.72 37.31
N ALA A 304 23.70 29.45 37.15
CA ALA A 304 23.49 30.77 37.76
C ALA A 304 23.16 30.71 39.26
N VAL A 305 22.64 29.59 39.77
CA VAL A 305 22.33 29.39 41.21
C VAL A 305 23.54 28.89 42.01
N THR A 306 24.59 28.42 41.34
CA THR A 306 25.78 27.83 41.98
C THR A 306 26.95 28.82 42.12
N LYS A 307 26.78 30.08 41.69
CA LYS A 307 27.73 31.19 41.88
C LYS A 307 27.19 32.18 42.90
#